data_AF-A0A8B7E5K6-F1
#
_entry.id   AF-A0A8B7E5K6-F1
#
_cell.length_a   1.000
_cell.length_b   1.000
_cell.length_c   1.000
_cell.angle_alpha   90.00
_cell.angle_beta   90.00
_cell.angle_gamma   90.00
#
_symmetry.space_group_name_H-M   'P 1'
#
loop_
_entity.id
_entity.type
_entity.pdbx_description
1 polymer ?
#
loop_
_entity_poly.entity_id
_entity_poly.type
_entity_poly.pdbx_seq_one_letter_code
_entity_poly.pdbx_strand_id
1 'polypeptide(L)'
;MFEHDIISLLHEEPELNLKLKDIIGKYQKKFGKTLKVTDFGYTTLHALCANLTGGIVVVKRVNENDNENLVELGPLGKIYFKCKSVVDFHHGTLMLCNFATEYHKMHGTQIKLADYGFNKILDLINCFHKIFLVHTEKNMKLIISIEHLNNSSGFNQ
;
A
#
# COMPACT_ATOMS: atom_id res chain seq x y z
N MET A 1 -2.50 -8.66 3.46
CA MET A 1 -3.73 -9.47 3.58
C MET A 1 -4.92 -8.71 4.19
N PHE A 2 -4.72 -7.64 4.98
CA PHE A 2 -5.83 -6.73 5.37
C PHE A 2 -5.50 -5.25 5.06
N GLU A 3 -4.30 -4.77 5.41
CA GLU A 3 -3.92 -3.38 5.09
C GLU A 3 -4.00 -3.12 3.59
N HIS A 4 -3.49 -4.06 2.77
CA HIS A 4 -3.61 -3.99 1.31
C HIS A 4 -5.06 -3.88 0.83
N ASP A 5 -5.98 -4.54 1.51
CA ASP A 5 -7.40 -4.53 1.16
C ASP A 5 -8.00 -3.15 1.46
N ILE A 6 -7.68 -2.56 2.62
CA ILE A 6 -8.07 -1.18 2.97
C ILE A 6 -7.45 -0.18 2.00
N ILE A 7 -6.15 -0.30 1.73
CA ILE A 7 -5.42 0.52 0.77
C ILE A 7 -6.07 0.42 -0.62
N SER A 8 -6.45 -0.79 -1.04
CA SER A 8 -7.14 -1.06 -2.31
C SER A 8 -8.57 -0.54 -2.34
N LEU A 9 -9.28 -0.54 -1.22
CA LEU A 9 -10.60 0.09 -1.11
C LEU A 9 -10.50 1.60 -1.27
N LEU A 10 -9.58 2.22 -0.51
CA LEU A 10 -9.37 3.67 -0.58
C LEU A 10 -8.94 4.09 -1.98
N HIS A 11 -8.12 3.30 -2.67
CA HIS A 11 -7.67 3.61 -4.03
C HIS A 11 -8.77 3.54 -5.10
N GLU A 12 -9.85 2.81 -4.84
CA GLU A 12 -11.02 2.80 -5.72
C GLU A 12 -11.93 4.01 -5.53
N GLU A 13 -11.80 4.70 -4.40
CA GLU A 13 -12.58 5.92 -4.17
C GLU A 13 -11.99 7.09 -4.97
N PRO A 14 -12.84 7.91 -5.62
CA PRO A 14 -12.39 9.03 -6.44
C PRO A 14 -11.58 10.06 -5.64
N GLU A 15 -11.88 10.21 -4.35
CA GLU A 15 -11.17 11.14 -3.45
C GLU A 15 -10.08 10.46 -2.62
N LEU A 16 -9.81 9.17 -2.86
CA LEU A 16 -8.87 8.35 -2.09
C LEU A 16 -9.17 8.32 -0.58
N ASN A 17 -10.42 8.58 -0.21
CA ASN A 17 -10.91 8.64 1.15
C ASN A 17 -12.27 7.96 1.31
N LEU A 18 -12.58 7.53 2.53
CA LEU A 18 -13.83 6.89 2.88
C LEU A 18 -14.20 7.20 4.34
N LYS A 19 -15.48 7.30 4.67
CA LYS A 19 -15.90 7.43 6.07
C LYS A 19 -15.64 6.13 6.84
N LEU A 20 -15.25 6.26 8.10
CA LEU A 20 -14.99 5.13 9.01
C LEU A 20 -16.17 4.15 9.04
N LYS A 21 -17.40 4.65 9.15
CA LYS A 21 -18.61 3.80 9.15
C LYS A 21 -18.82 2.98 7.88
N ASP A 22 -18.34 3.47 6.73
CA ASP A 22 -18.55 2.84 5.43
C ASP A 22 -17.48 1.78 5.12
N ILE A 23 -16.34 1.79 5.84
CA ILE A 23 -15.21 0.86 5.64
C ILE A 23 -15.68 -0.59 5.74
N ILE A 24 -16.38 -0.95 6.82
CA ILE A 24 -16.81 -2.34 7.07
C ILE A 24 -17.74 -2.82 5.96
N GLY A 25 -18.72 -1.99 5.58
CA GLY A 25 -19.68 -2.31 4.53
C GLY A 25 -19.02 -2.48 3.17
N LYS A 26 -18.13 -1.57 2.78
CA LYS A 26 -17.39 -1.67 1.51
C LYS A 26 -16.40 -2.86 1.50
N TYR A 27 -15.71 -3.09 2.62
CA TYR A 27 -14.81 -4.23 2.76
C TYR A 27 -15.55 -5.56 2.59
N GLN A 28 -16.68 -5.72 3.26
CA GLN A 28 -17.51 -6.92 3.13
C GLN A 28 -18.06 -7.07 1.71
N LYS A 29 -18.51 -5.99 1.08
CA LYS A 29 -19.02 -6.01 -0.29
C LYS A 29 -17.94 -6.41 -1.30
N LYS A 30 -16.71 -5.95 -1.12
CA LYS A 30 -15.60 -6.21 -2.06
C LYS A 30 -14.95 -7.58 -1.86
N PHE A 31 -14.68 -7.95 -0.62
CA PHE A 31 -13.89 -9.16 -0.31
C PHE A 31 -14.74 -10.33 0.19
N GLY A 32 -16.05 -10.13 0.40
CA GLY A 32 -16.95 -11.16 0.93
C GLY A 32 -16.65 -11.53 2.39
N LYS A 33 -15.87 -10.73 3.11
CA LYS A 33 -15.41 -11.01 4.48
C LYS A 33 -15.87 -9.90 5.42
N THR A 34 -16.40 -10.26 6.58
CA THR A 34 -16.73 -9.27 7.60
C THR A 34 -15.45 -8.79 8.28
N LEU A 35 -15.21 -7.48 8.25
CA LEU A 35 -14.09 -6.88 8.96
C LEU A 35 -14.40 -6.80 10.46
N LYS A 36 -13.71 -7.60 11.27
CA LYS A 36 -13.77 -7.52 12.73
C LYS A 36 -12.48 -6.94 13.28
N VAL A 37 -12.58 -5.82 13.99
CA VAL A 37 -11.42 -5.14 14.58
C VAL A 37 -10.72 -5.97 15.66
N THR A 38 -11.47 -6.83 16.34
CA THR A 38 -10.99 -7.73 17.39
C THR A 38 -10.05 -8.81 16.86
N ASP A 39 -10.23 -9.26 15.62
CA ASP A 39 -9.38 -10.27 14.99
C ASP A 39 -7.94 -9.75 14.80
N PHE A 40 -7.77 -8.43 14.84
CA PHE A 40 -6.48 -7.74 14.73
C PHE A 40 -6.00 -7.18 16.08
N GLY A 41 -6.69 -7.46 17.19
CA GLY A 41 -6.32 -6.98 18.53
C GLY A 41 -6.75 -5.55 18.84
N TYR A 42 -7.67 -4.97 18.06
CA TYR A 42 -8.19 -3.61 18.29
C TYR A 42 -9.63 -3.64 18.80
N THR A 43 -10.00 -2.63 19.59
CA THR A 43 -11.36 -2.47 20.14
C THR A 43 -12.25 -1.60 19.27
N THR A 44 -11.67 -0.70 18.47
CA THR A 44 -12.41 0.21 17.60
C THR A 44 -11.83 0.23 16.20
N LEU A 45 -12.68 0.54 15.22
CA LEU A 45 -12.26 0.68 13.83
C LEU A 45 -11.34 1.90 13.65
N HIS A 46 -11.58 2.96 14.41
CA HIS A 46 -10.67 4.10 14.48
C HIS A 46 -9.26 3.66 14.89
N ALA A 47 -9.13 2.92 15.99
CA ALA A 47 -7.83 2.44 16.46
C ALA A 47 -7.18 1.50 15.46
N LEU A 48 -7.94 0.59 14.84
CA LEU A 48 -7.43 -0.27 13.77
C LEU A 48 -6.87 0.58 12.63
N CYS A 49 -7.67 1.49 12.05
CA CYS A 49 -7.27 2.32 10.92
C CYS A 49 -6.13 3.29 11.24
N ALA A 50 -6.11 3.88 12.42
CA ALA A 50 -5.06 4.79 12.87
C ALA A 50 -3.71 4.09 13.06
N ASN A 51 -3.73 2.78 13.35
CA ASN A 51 -2.52 1.96 13.46
C ASN A 51 -2.17 1.21 12.16
N LEU A 52 -2.92 1.40 11.07
CA LEU A 52 -2.54 0.83 9.78
C LEU A 52 -1.26 1.49 9.28
N THR A 53 -0.20 0.68 9.22
CA THR A 53 1.08 0.92 8.53
C THR A 53 1.53 2.39 8.48
N GLY A 54 1.96 2.93 9.63
CA GLY A 54 2.96 4.00 9.72
C GLY A 54 2.82 5.24 8.80
N GLY A 55 1.60 5.61 8.39
CA GLY A 55 1.34 6.74 7.49
C GLY A 55 0.87 6.39 6.07
N ILE A 56 0.63 5.11 5.77
CA ILE A 56 -0.03 4.67 4.52
C ILE A 56 -1.51 5.04 4.53
N VAL A 57 -2.17 4.79 5.66
CA VAL A 57 -3.55 5.18 5.91
C VAL A 57 -3.55 6.25 7.00
N VAL A 58 -4.32 7.32 6.79
CA VAL A 58 -4.43 8.42 7.73
C VAL A 58 -5.90 8.59 8.11
N VAL A 59 -6.17 8.67 9.40
CA VAL A 59 -7.52 8.95 9.90
C VAL A 59 -7.63 10.44 10.17
N LYS A 60 -8.39 11.14 9.32
CA LYS A 60 -8.70 12.55 9.48
C LYS A 60 -9.93 12.72 10.35
N ARG A 61 -9.75 13.36 11.51
CA ARG A 61 -10.86 13.72 12.38
C ARG A 61 -11.65 14.88 11.77
N VAL A 62 -12.93 14.64 11.53
CA VAL A 62 -13.86 15.66 10.97
C VAL A 62 -14.85 16.11 12.03
N ASN A 63 -15.19 15.25 12.99
CA ASN A 63 -16.12 15.55 14.08
C ASN A 63 -15.64 14.90 15.39
N GLU A 64 -16.27 15.28 16.51
CA GLU A 64 -16.10 14.57 17.80
C GLU A 64 -16.63 13.12 17.74
N ASN A 65 -17.53 12.83 16.79
CA ASN A 65 -18.03 11.48 16.52
C ASN A 65 -17.08 10.70 15.61
N ASP A 66 -16.48 9.63 16.14
CA ASP A 66 -15.55 8.77 15.41
C ASP A 66 -16.11 8.13 14.13
N ASN A 67 -17.43 7.91 14.06
CA ASN A 67 -18.07 7.28 12.90
C ASN A 67 -18.09 8.18 11.64
N GLU A 68 -17.99 9.50 11.81
CA GLU A 68 -17.94 10.46 10.70
C GLU A 68 -16.50 10.84 10.34
N ASN A 69 -15.50 10.31 11.05
CA ASN A 69 -14.10 10.51 10.70
C ASN A 69 -13.79 9.85 9.35
N LEU A 70 -12.92 10.50 8.59
CA LEU A 70 -12.51 10.03 7.26
C LEU A 70 -11.21 9.24 7.38
N VAL A 71 -11.14 8.15 6.64
CA VAL A 71 -9.94 7.36 6.42
C VAL A 71 -9.47 7.67 5.01
N GLU A 72 -8.26 8.19 4.85
CA GLU A 72 -7.70 8.52 3.55
C GLU A 72 -6.35 7.88 3.32
N LEU A 73 -5.98 7.69 2.05
CA LEU A 73 -4.63 7.29 1.68
C LEU A 73 -3.68 8.45 1.95
N GLY A 74 -2.78 8.23 2.91
CA GLY A 74 -1.68 9.13 3.17
C GLY A 74 -0.68 9.21 2.01
N PRO A 75 0.33 10.08 2.10
CA PRO A 75 1.39 10.19 1.10
C PRO A 75 2.05 8.84 0.78
N LEU A 76 2.30 8.01 1.79
CA LEU A 76 2.88 6.68 1.63
C LEU A 76 1.95 5.73 0.86
N GLY A 77 0.64 5.82 1.07
CA GLY A 77 -0.33 5.02 0.33
C GLY A 77 -0.47 5.44 -1.14
N LYS A 78 -0.33 6.74 -1.43
CA LYS A 78 -0.36 7.23 -2.80
C LYS A 78 0.89 6.79 -3.57
N ILE A 79 2.07 6.92 -2.97
CA ILE A 79 3.32 6.47 -3.61
C ILE A 79 3.38 4.95 -3.72
N TYR A 80 2.79 4.22 -2.76
CA TYR A 80 2.69 2.76 -2.78
C TYR A 80 2.11 2.23 -4.11
N PHE A 81 0.96 2.74 -4.56
CA PHE A 81 0.37 2.31 -5.84
C PHE A 81 1.23 2.69 -7.03
N LYS A 82 1.84 3.88 -7.01
CA LYS A 82 2.74 4.30 -8.08
C LYS A 82 3.96 3.39 -8.18
N CYS A 83 4.55 3.01 -7.05
CA CYS A 83 5.64 2.04 -6.99
C CYS A 83 5.20 0.68 -7.54
N LYS A 84 4.00 0.21 -7.16
CA LYS A 84 3.43 -1.05 -7.62
C LYS A 84 3.26 -1.06 -9.13
N SER A 85 2.63 -0.03 -9.70
CA SER A 85 2.45 0.09 -11.15
C SER A 85 3.76 0.05 -11.92
N VAL A 86 4.83 0.68 -11.39
CA VAL A 86 6.16 0.64 -12.00
C VAL A 86 6.69 -0.80 -12.02
N VAL A 87 6.70 -1.49 -10.89
CA VAL A 87 7.25 -2.86 -10.82
C VAL A 87 6.40 -3.84 -11.63
N ASP A 88 5.08 -3.74 -11.56
CA ASP A 88 4.15 -4.61 -12.30
C ASP A 88 4.25 -4.41 -13.82
N PHE A 89 4.53 -3.18 -14.28
CA PHE A 89 4.80 -2.89 -15.69
C PHE A 89 6.05 -3.62 -16.21
N HIS A 90 7.04 -3.87 -15.36
CA HIS A 90 8.20 -4.69 -15.67
C HIS A 90 7.99 -6.17 -15.30
N HIS A 91 6.77 -6.67 -15.48
CA HIS A 91 6.40 -8.07 -15.19
C HIS A 91 6.64 -8.49 -13.73
N GLY A 92 6.56 -7.52 -12.81
CA GLY A 92 6.72 -7.77 -11.38
C GLY A 92 8.17 -7.87 -10.92
N THR A 93 9.18 -7.59 -11.77
CA THR A 93 10.59 -7.57 -11.35
C THR A 93 11.32 -6.37 -11.94
N LEU A 94 11.99 -5.59 -11.09
CA LEU A 94 12.72 -4.40 -11.50
C LEU A 94 14.02 -4.23 -10.72
N MET A 95 15.12 -3.88 -11.39
CA MET A 95 16.34 -3.49 -10.69
C MET A 95 16.14 -2.21 -9.90
N LEU A 96 16.56 -2.22 -8.63
CA LEU A 96 16.45 -1.08 -7.72
C LEU A 96 17.14 0.18 -8.28
N CYS A 97 18.27 0.02 -8.97
CA CYS A 97 18.99 1.12 -9.62
C CYS A 97 18.19 1.76 -10.76
N ASN A 98 17.32 1.00 -11.44
CA ASN A 98 16.47 1.50 -12.51
C ASN A 98 15.16 2.10 -12.00
N PHE A 99 14.77 1.77 -10.75
CA PHE A 99 13.48 2.17 -10.19
C PHE A 99 13.20 3.68 -10.31
N ALA A 100 14.17 4.53 -9.95
CA ALA A 100 14.00 5.98 -10.01
C ALA A 100 13.70 6.48 -11.43
N THR A 101 14.41 5.91 -12.41
CA THR A 101 14.30 6.25 -13.82
C THR A 101 12.97 5.78 -14.39
N GLU A 102 12.58 4.54 -14.14
CA GLU A 102 11.31 3.98 -14.63
C GLU A 102 10.10 4.66 -13.97
N TYR A 103 10.21 5.01 -12.68
CA TYR A 103 9.23 5.82 -11.99
C TYR A 103 9.04 7.18 -12.67
N HIS A 104 10.14 7.87 -13.01
CA HIS A 104 10.08 9.15 -13.68
C HIS A 104 9.47 9.07 -15.09
N LYS A 105 9.82 8.03 -15.85
CA LYS A 105 9.24 7.77 -17.18
C LYS A 105 7.73 7.54 -17.11
N MET A 106 7.28 6.77 -16.12
CA MET A 106 5.86 6.41 -15.99
C MET A 106 5.00 7.55 -15.42
N HIS A 107 5.48 8.26 -14.40
CA HIS A 107 4.70 9.25 -13.65
C HIS A 107 5.07 10.71 -13.95
N GLY A 108 6.01 10.94 -14.88
CA GLY A 108 6.48 12.27 -15.29
C GLY A 108 7.16 13.09 -14.18
N THR A 109 7.39 12.49 -13.01
CA THR A 109 7.85 13.18 -11.80
C THR A 109 8.95 12.37 -11.12
N GLN A 110 9.94 13.04 -10.54
CA GLN A 110 10.96 12.36 -9.74
C GLN A 110 10.40 12.02 -8.35
N ILE A 111 10.78 10.87 -7.84
CA ILE A 111 10.38 10.45 -6.50
C ILE A 111 11.11 11.28 -5.43
N LYS A 112 10.36 12.08 -4.68
CA LYS A 112 10.89 12.88 -3.58
C LYS A 112 10.82 12.09 -2.29
N LEU A 113 11.87 11.31 -2.00
CA LEU A 113 11.93 10.45 -0.82
C LEU A 113 11.73 11.21 0.50
N ALA A 114 12.19 12.47 0.55
CA ALA A 114 12.07 13.35 1.71
C ALA A 114 10.60 13.63 2.10
N ASP A 115 9.69 13.72 1.13
CA ASP A 115 8.25 13.93 1.37
C ASP A 115 7.61 12.74 2.12
N TYR A 116 8.30 11.61 2.12
CA TYR A 116 7.89 10.35 2.74
C TYR A 116 8.72 9.98 3.98
N GLY A 117 9.68 10.84 4.38
CA GLY A 117 10.57 10.57 5.51
C GLY A 117 11.72 9.61 5.20
N PHE A 118 12.02 9.33 3.92
CA PHE A 118 13.10 8.44 3.51
C PHE A 118 14.25 9.20 2.83
N ASN A 119 15.45 8.63 2.91
CA ASN A 119 16.63 9.14 2.21
C ASN A 119 17.16 8.18 1.12
N LYS A 120 16.67 6.92 1.10
CA LYS A 120 17.03 5.92 0.09
C LYS A 120 15.78 5.24 -0.46
N ILE A 121 15.78 4.96 -1.76
CA ILE A 121 14.71 4.20 -2.43
C ILE A 121 14.58 2.82 -1.79
N LEU A 122 15.70 2.20 -1.42
CA LEU A 122 15.71 0.92 -0.74
C LEU A 122 14.84 0.93 0.52
N ASP A 123 14.97 1.97 1.36
CA ASP A 123 14.25 2.06 2.63
C ASP A 123 12.76 2.29 2.39
N LEU A 124 12.41 3.08 1.37
CA LEU A 124 11.02 3.25 0.93
C LEU A 124 10.42 1.92 0.44
N ILE A 125 11.13 1.17 -0.41
CA ILE A 125 10.64 -0.12 -0.93
C ILE A 125 10.53 -1.15 0.19
N ASN A 126 11.48 -1.16 1.13
CA ASN A 126 11.44 -2.01 2.32
C ASN A 126 10.28 -1.64 3.26
N CYS A 127 9.82 -0.38 3.27
CA CYS A 127 8.59 0.00 3.99
C CYS A 127 7.36 -0.76 3.45
N PHE A 128 7.40 -1.18 2.18
CA PHE A 128 6.37 -1.98 1.53
C PHE A 128 6.74 -3.47 1.44
N HIS A 129 7.50 -3.99 2.42
CA HIS A 129 7.98 -5.39 2.46
C HIS A 129 6.89 -6.46 2.35
N LYS A 130 5.63 -6.11 2.62
CA LYS A 130 4.48 -7.02 2.48
C LYS A 130 4.11 -7.29 1.02
N ILE A 131 4.67 -6.52 0.08
CA ILE A 131 4.25 -6.48 -1.33
C ILE A 131 5.45 -6.52 -2.26
N PHE A 132 6.55 -5.86 -1.88
CA PHE A 132 7.82 -6.02 -2.57
C PHE A 132 8.78 -6.86 -1.74
N LEU A 133 9.40 -7.82 -2.40
CA LEU A 133 10.58 -8.51 -1.92
C LEU A 133 11.80 -7.87 -2.56
N VAL A 134 12.74 -7.39 -1.74
CA VAL A 134 14.05 -6.95 -2.24
C VAL A 134 15.02 -8.11 -2.16
N HIS A 135 15.39 -8.67 -3.31
CA HIS A 135 16.40 -9.72 -3.41
C HIS A 135 17.74 -9.14 -3.85
N THR A 136 18.85 -9.67 -3.33
CA THR A 136 20.21 -9.27 -3.75
C THR A 136 20.86 -10.43 -4.49
N GLU A 137 21.10 -10.27 -5.79
CA GLU A 137 21.80 -11.24 -6.63
C GLU A 137 23.07 -10.58 -7.22
N LYS A 138 24.24 -11.20 -7.03
CA LYS A 138 25.52 -10.74 -7.62
C LYS A 138 25.80 -9.24 -7.39
N ASN A 139 25.60 -8.75 -6.16
CA ASN A 139 25.69 -7.33 -5.76
C ASN A 139 24.66 -6.37 -6.38
N MET A 140 23.68 -6.88 -7.13
CA MET A 140 22.56 -6.09 -7.64
C MET A 140 21.31 -6.34 -6.80
N LYS A 141 20.53 -5.28 -6.54
CA LYS A 141 19.27 -5.36 -5.81
C LYS A 141 18.10 -5.36 -6.80
N LEU A 142 17.24 -6.36 -6.67
CA LEU A 142 16.03 -6.55 -7.45
C LEU A 142 14.82 -6.32 -6.55
N ILE A 143 13.87 -5.53 -7.03
CA ILE A 143 12.54 -5.35 -6.45
C ILE A 143 11.64 -6.37 -7.15
N ILE A 144 11.02 -7.26 -6.39
CA ILE A 144 10.13 -8.29 -6.92
C ILE A 144 8.76 -8.11 -6.28
N SER A 145 7.72 -8.00 -7.10
CA SER A 145 6.33 -7.99 -6.66
C SER A 145 5.94 -9.40 -6.18
N ILE A 146 5.57 -9.52 -4.91
CA ILE A 146 5.20 -10.80 -4.29
C ILE A 146 3.98 -11.42 -4.97
N GLU A 147 3.07 -10.58 -5.47
CA GLU A 147 1.91 -11.02 -6.26
C GLU A 147 2.34 -11.74 -7.54
N HIS A 148 3.33 -11.21 -8.25
CA HIS A 148 3.88 -11.82 -9.46
C HIS A 148 4.70 -13.08 -9.17
N LEU A 149 5.42 -13.12 -8.04
CA LEU A 149 6.12 -14.32 -7.55
C LEU A 149 5.14 -15.48 -7.32
N ASN A 150 4.02 -15.21 -6.65
CA ASN A 150 2.98 -16.22 -6.38
C ASN A 150 2.29 -16.69 -7.67
N ASN A 151 2.05 -15.79 -8.64
CA ASN A 151 1.45 -16.15 -9.93
C ASN A 151 2.41 -16.91 -10.85
N SER A 152 3.72 -16.64 -10.77
CA SER A 152 4.76 -17.32 -11.55
C SER A 152 5.11 -18.70 -10.99
N SER A 153 4.74 -18.98 -9.74
CA SER A 153 4.83 -20.29 -9.08
C SER A 153 3.77 -21.29 -9.56
N GLY A 154 2.93 -20.91 -10.55
CA GLY A 154 1.96 -21.78 -11.22
C GLY A 154 2.55 -22.83 -12.18
N PHE A 155 3.88 -22.98 -12.25
CA PHE A 155 4.53 -24.15 -12.86
C PHE A 155 4.78 -25.21 -11.79
N ASN A 156 3.73 -25.90 -11.37
CA ASN A 156 3.79 -27.26 -10.82
C ASN A 156 2.36 -27.83 -10.78
N GLN A 157 1.90 -28.29 -11.94
CA GLN A 157 1.04 -29.46 -12.06
C GLN A 157 1.30 -30.13 -13.40
#